data_AF-A0A653XAE7-F1
#
_entry.id   AF-A0A653XAE7-F1
#
_cell.length_a   1.000
_cell.length_b   1.000
_cell.length_c   1.000
_cell.angle_alpha   90.00
_cell.angle_beta   90.00
_cell.angle_gamma   90.00
#
_symmetry.space_group_name_H-M   'P 1'
#
loop_
_entity.id
_entity.type
_entity.pdbx_description
1 polymer ?
#
loop_
_entity_poly.entity_id
_entity_poly.type
_entity_poly.pdbx_seq_one_letter_code
_entity_poly.pdbx_strand_id
1 'polypeptide(L)'
;MLIRGTEVTDPVVTLFGDGWGLTLWCDWTIDALALGSSSPDLEDRVWDLVGMSIVGVEARAGVGAVFALSAGHELALVEGDDDEPWVMHLPGLILTEGIRGASWG
;
A
#
# COMPACT_ATOMS: atom_id res chain seq x y z
N MET A 1 -5.39 7.66 7.69
CA MET A 1 -4.24 8.37 7.11
C MET A 1 -4.58 8.75 5.68
N LEU A 2 -4.82 10.04 5.41
CA LEU A 2 -5.26 10.54 4.11
C LEU A 2 -4.10 10.52 3.09
N ILE A 3 -4.36 9.94 1.92
CA ILE A 3 -3.44 9.93 0.77
C ILE A 3 -3.53 11.29 0.08
N ARG A 4 -2.43 12.05 0.12
CA ARG A 4 -2.33 13.39 -0.48
C ARG A 4 -1.72 13.37 -1.89
N GLY A 5 -0.92 12.36 -2.16
CA GLY A 5 -0.23 12.21 -3.42
C GLY A 5 0.43 10.86 -3.53
N THR A 6 0.93 10.61 -4.73
CA THR A 6 1.55 9.36 -5.10
C THR A 6 2.77 9.63 -5.98
N GLU A 7 3.74 8.75 -5.91
CA GLU A 7 4.92 8.75 -6.77
C GLU A 7 5.12 7.34 -7.32
N VAL A 8 5.31 7.25 -8.63
CA VAL A 8 5.59 5.99 -9.32
C VAL A 8 7.00 6.07 -9.88
N THR A 9 7.85 5.13 -9.50
CA THR A 9 9.20 4.95 -10.03
C THR A 9 9.35 3.47 -10.32
N ASP A 10 9.01 3.06 -11.55
CA ASP A 10 8.96 1.65 -11.97
C ASP A 10 10.08 0.77 -11.36
N PRO A 11 9.75 -0.31 -10.60
CA PRO A 11 8.41 -0.86 -10.29
C PRO A 11 7.80 -0.37 -8.96
N VAL A 12 8.36 0.68 -8.36
CA VAL A 12 8.05 1.16 -7.02
C VAL A 12 6.88 2.14 -7.02
N VAL A 13 5.95 1.94 -6.08
CA VAL A 13 4.85 2.88 -5.83
C VAL A 13 4.96 3.43 -4.42
N THR A 14 4.92 4.74 -4.28
CA THR A 14 4.87 5.41 -2.98
C THR A 14 3.56 6.18 -2.84
N LEU A 15 2.79 5.89 -1.79
CA LEU A 15 1.65 6.68 -1.35
C LEU A 15 2.09 7.55 -0.17
N PHE A 16 1.73 8.82 -0.14
CA PHE A 16 2.15 9.70 0.96
C PHE A 16 1.08 10.69 1.40
N GLY A 17 1.23 11.15 2.63
CA GLY A 17 0.38 12.18 3.22
C GLY A 17 1.09 12.92 4.34
N ASP A 18 0.31 13.60 5.18
CA ASP A 18 0.84 14.50 6.20
C ASP A 18 1.65 13.72 7.27
N GLY A 19 2.98 13.69 7.10
CA GLY A 19 3.93 13.06 8.03
C GLY A 19 4.07 11.54 7.91
N TRP A 20 3.52 10.93 6.85
CA TRP A 20 3.62 9.48 6.61
C TRP A 20 3.86 9.15 5.13
N GLY A 21 4.45 7.98 4.87
CA GLY A 21 4.61 7.43 3.53
C GLY A 21 4.54 5.90 3.55
N LEU A 22 4.02 5.30 2.50
CA LEU A 22 3.97 3.85 2.26
C LEU A 22 4.61 3.58 0.90
N THR A 23 5.70 2.84 0.89
CA THR A 23 6.41 2.41 -0.32
C THR A 23 6.18 0.93 -0.54
N LEU A 24 5.83 0.56 -1.78
CA LEU A 24 5.53 -0.78 -2.23
C LEU A 24 6.55 -1.19 -3.31
N TRP A 25 7.19 -2.35 -3.14
CA TRP A 25 8.19 -2.89 -4.06
C TRP A 25 7.77 -4.18 -4.76
N CYS A 26 6.58 -4.69 -4.44
CA CYS A 26 6.01 -5.90 -5.01
C CYS A 26 4.78 -5.58 -5.86
N ASP A 27 4.22 -6.59 -6.51
CA ASP A 27 2.91 -6.49 -7.13
C ASP A 27 1.81 -6.35 -6.07
N TRP A 28 0.77 -5.62 -6.42
CA TRP A 28 -0.36 -5.36 -5.54
C TRP A 28 -1.67 -5.28 -6.34
N THR A 29 -2.77 -5.31 -5.62
CA THR A 29 -4.12 -5.25 -6.19
C THR A 29 -4.95 -4.20 -5.46
N ILE A 30 -5.89 -3.56 -6.16
CA ILE A 30 -6.99 -2.81 -5.54
C ILE A 30 -8.28 -3.55 -5.83
N ASP A 31 -9.03 -3.92 -4.80
CA ASP A 31 -10.30 -4.66 -4.93
C ASP A 31 -10.18 -5.91 -5.82
N ALA A 32 -9.07 -6.64 -5.66
CA ALA A 32 -8.67 -7.80 -6.47
C ALA A 32 -8.41 -7.52 -7.97
N LEU A 33 -8.48 -6.27 -8.41
CA LEU A 33 -7.95 -5.88 -9.71
C LEU A 33 -6.42 -5.81 -9.60
N ALA A 34 -5.74 -6.69 -10.34
CA ALA A 34 -4.29 -6.67 -10.44
C ALA A 34 -3.84 -5.37 -11.11
N LEU A 35 -3.21 -4.51 -10.32
CA LEU A 35 -2.50 -3.33 -10.79
C LEU A 35 -1.02 -3.66 -10.63
N GLY A 36 -0.55 -4.58 -11.47
CA GLY A 36 0.86 -4.95 -11.45
C GLY A 36 1.74 -3.73 -11.72
N SER A 37 2.94 -3.74 -11.15
CA SER A 37 4.00 -2.77 -11.44
C SER A 37 4.24 -2.55 -12.95
N SER A 38 3.95 -3.56 -13.75
CA SER A 38 4.08 -3.58 -15.21
C SER A 38 2.86 -3.06 -15.98
N SER A 39 1.83 -2.55 -15.30
CA SER A 39 0.63 -2.00 -15.95
C SER A 39 0.95 -0.67 -16.67
N PRO A 40 0.59 -0.51 -17.96
CA PRO A 40 0.78 0.76 -18.66
C PRO A 40 -0.09 1.89 -18.07
N ASP A 41 -1.14 1.56 -17.33
CA ASP A 41 -2.07 2.51 -16.71
C ASP A 41 -1.75 2.72 -15.22
N LEU A 42 -0.60 2.25 -14.72
CA LEU A 42 -0.27 2.26 -13.29
C LEU A 42 -0.38 3.67 -12.68
N GLU A 43 0.20 4.67 -13.33
CA GLU A 43 0.20 6.05 -12.83
C GLU A 43 -1.23 6.60 -12.67
N ASP A 44 -2.09 6.44 -13.68
CA ASP A 44 -3.48 6.90 -13.65
C ASP A 44 -4.27 6.21 -12.53
N ARG A 45 -4.05 4.90 -12.36
CA ARG A 45 -4.76 4.08 -11.36
C ARG A 45 -4.33 4.38 -9.93
N VAL A 46 -3.04 4.63 -9.73
CA VAL A 46 -2.52 5.04 -8.42
C VAL A 46 -3.03 6.43 -8.06
N TRP A 47 -3.22 7.32 -9.03
CA TRP A 47 -3.86 8.63 -8.80
C TRP A 47 -5.29 8.54 -8.28
N ASP A 48 -6.06 7.51 -8.67
CA ASP A 48 -7.42 7.29 -8.15
C ASP A 48 -7.46 7.06 -6.62
N LEU A 49 -6.32 6.69 -6.01
CA LEU A 49 -6.19 6.54 -4.56
C LEU A 49 -6.12 7.88 -3.81
N VAL A 50 -5.76 8.97 -4.49
CA VAL A 50 -5.62 10.28 -3.85
C VAL A 50 -6.98 10.76 -3.34
N GLY A 51 -7.01 11.19 -2.08
CA GLY A 51 -8.25 11.54 -1.38
C GLY A 51 -8.86 10.37 -0.59
N MET A 52 -8.43 9.12 -0.82
CA MET A 52 -8.76 8.01 0.06
C MET A 52 -7.92 8.04 1.35
N SER A 53 -8.40 7.38 2.39
CA SER A 53 -7.65 7.20 3.64
C SER A 53 -7.31 5.74 3.89
N ILE A 54 -6.06 5.45 4.25
CA ILE A 54 -5.71 4.17 4.89
C ILE A 54 -6.29 4.18 6.30
N VAL A 55 -7.17 3.22 6.60
CA VAL A 55 -7.88 3.11 7.90
C VAL A 55 -7.42 1.91 8.72
N GLY A 56 -6.67 0.98 8.13
CA GLY A 56 -6.12 -0.15 8.83
C GLY A 56 -5.15 -0.94 7.96
N VAL A 57 -4.39 -1.82 8.60
CA VAL A 57 -3.56 -2.82 7.93
C VAL A 57 -3.68 -4.15 8.67
N GLU A 58 -3.86 -5.23 7.93
CA GLU A 58 -3.88 -6.59 8.47
C GLU A 58 -2.96 -7.51 7.66
N ALA A 59 -2.53 -8.59 8.30
CA ALA A 59 -1.87 -9.69 7.60
C ALA A 59 -2.92 -10.74 7.21
N ARG A 60 -3.01 -11.07 5.92
CA ARG A 60 -3.92 -12.06 5.36
C ARG A 60 -3.13 -13.23 4.78
N ALA A 61 -3.42 -14.45 5.23
CA ALA A 61 -2.70 -15.64 4.80
C ALA A 61 -2.84 -15.87 3.29
N GLY A 62 -1.73 -16.16 2.60
CA GLY A 62 -1.71 -16.37 1.14
C GLY A 62 -1.74 -15.08 0.31
N VAL A 63 -1.61 -13.91 0.95
CA VAL A 63 -1.69 -12.58 0.34
C VAL A 63 -0.58 -11.68 0.89
N GLY A 64 -0.39 -11.65 2.21
CA GLY A 64 0.58 -10.75 2.88
C GLY A 64 -0.15 -9.59 3.56
N ALA A 65 0.33 -8.37 3.40
CA ALA A 65 -0.32 -7.19 3.98
C ALA A 65 -1.51 -6.70 3.15
N VAL A 66 -2.61 -6.39 3.82
CA VAL A 66 -3.82 -5.79 3.24
C VAL A 66 -4.10 -4.48 3.95
N PHE A 67 -4.06 -3.39 3.19
CA PHE A 67 -4.39 -2.04 3.64
C PHE A 67 -5.85 -1.76 3.35
N ALA A 68 -6.65 -1.58 4.41
CA ALA A 68 -8.03 -1.15 4.29
C ALA A 68 -8.05 0.35 3.97
N LEU A 69 -8.76 0.72 2.90
CA LEU A 69 -8.97 2.09 2.47
C LEU A 69 -10.39 2.55 2.82
N SER A 70 -10.58 3.86 2.91
CA SER A 70 -11.90 4.48 3.06
C SER A 70 -12.87 4.03 1.95
N ALA A 71 -14.17 4.05 2.25
CA ALA A 71 -15.23 3.58 1.35
C ALA A 71 -15.23 2.07 1.04
N GLY A 72 -14.44 1.28 1.78
CA GLY A 72 -14.47 -0.19 1.71
C GLY A 72 -13.57 -0.79 0.64
N HIS A 73 -12.66 0.00 0.07
CA HIS A 73 -11.64 -0.49 -0.86
C HIS A 73 -10.51 -1.18 -0.11
N GLU A 74 -9.86 -2.15 -0.74
CA GLU A 74 -8.69 -2.84 -0.18
C GLU A 74 -7.51 -2.75 -1.15
N LEU A 75 -6.33 -2.34 -0.64
CA LEU A 75 -5.05 -2.52 -1.33
C LEU A 75 -4.36 -3.74 -0.72
N ALA A 76 -4.23 -4.80 -1.51
CA ALA A 76 -3.60 -6.05 -1.07
C ALA A 76 -2.29 -6.26 -1.81
N LEU A 77 -1.23 -6.52 -1.06
CA LEU A 77 0.05 -6.93 -1.64
C LEU A 77 -0.08 -8.38 -2.12
N VAL A 78 0.66 -8.73 -3.17
CA VAL A 78 0.75 -10.10 -3.65
C VAL A 78 1.97 -10.75 -2.99
N GLU A 79 1.76 -11.87 -2.30
CA GLU A 79 2.84 -12.64 -1.70
C GLU A 79 3.79 -13.11 -2.81
N GLY A 80 5.01 -12.57 -2.77
CA GLY A 80 6.11 -12.88 -3.70
C GLY A 80 7.33 -13.42 -2.96
N ASP A 81 8.42 -13.64 -3.69
CA ASP A 81 9.71 -14.08 -3.12
C ASP A 81 10.53 -12.91 -2.51
N ASP A 82 10.00 -11.69 -2.52
CA ASP A 82 10.69 -10.50 -2.02
C ASP A 82 10.65 -10.42 -0.50
N ASP A 83 11.83 -10.32 0.13
CA ASP A 83 12.01 -10.33 1.60
C ASP A 83 11.41 -9.10 2.31
N GLU A 84 11.15 -8.00 1.59
CA GLU A 84 10.55 -6.77 2.12
C GLU A 84 9.64 -6.13 1.05
N PRO A 85 8.37 -6.54 0.92
CA PRO A 85 7.47 -6.08 -0.15
C PRO A 85 6.95 -4.65 0.07
N TRP A 86 7.08 -4.11 1.29
CA TRP A 86 6.62 -2.76 1.64
C TRP A 86 7.29 -2.19 2.89
N VAL A 87 7.36 -0.86 2.94
CA VAL A 87 7.77 -0.09 4.13
C VAL A 87 6.80 1.06 4.36
N MET A 88 6.39 1.27 5.61
CA MET A 88 5.61 2.42 6.02
C MET A 88 6.39 3.31 6.99
N HIS A 89 6.61 4.56 6.60
CA HIS A 89 7.13 5.60 7.47
C HIS A 89 5.97 6.31 8.16
N LEU A 90 6.04 6.37 9.49
CA LEU A 90 5.16 7.13 10.37
C LEU A 90 6.02 8.11 11.19
N PRO A 91 5.41 9.14 11.83
CA PRO A 91 6.16 10.03 12.72
C PRO A 91 6.84 9.25 13.87
N GLY A 92 8.16 9.08 13.76
CA GLY A 92 8.97 8.38 14.76
C GLY A 92 8.89 6.85 14.74
N LEU A 93 8.27 6.24 13.72
CA LEU A 93 8.12 4.79 13.61
C LEU A 93 8.25 4.35 12.15
N ILE A 94 8.90 3.21 11.92
CA ILE A 94 8.95 2.54 10.62
C ILE A 94 8.30 1.17 10.80
N LEU A 95 7.32 0.86 9.97
CA LEU A 95 6.70 -0.46 9.89
C LEU A 95 7.24 -1.17 8.64
N THR A 96 7.59 -2.44 8.80
CA THR A 96 7.93 -3.34 7.70
C THR A 96 7.13 -4.64 7.87
N GLU A 97 7.16 -5.52 6.88
CA GLU A 97 6.37 -6.76 6.82
C GLU A 97 6.45 -7.64 8.09
N GLY A 98 7.48 -7.47 8.93
CA GLY A 98 7.62 -8.16 10.22
C GLY A 98 6.58 -7.81 11.29
N ILE A 99 5.73 -6.79 11.12
CA ILE A 99 4.74 -6.38 12.13
C ILE A 99 3.39 -7.06 11.88
N ARG A 100 3.14 -8.13 12.65
CA ARG A 100 1.84 -8.80 12.70
C ARG A 100 0.83 -7.96 13.49
N GLY A 101 -0.04 -7.25 12.78
CA GLY A 101 -1.26 -6.64 13.30
C GLY A 101 -1.04 -5.31 14.02
N ALA A 102 -1.28 -4.20 13.32
CA ALA A 102 -1.39 -2.88 13.91
C ALA A 102 -2.76 -2.28 13.52
N SER A 103 -3.69 -2.27 14.46
CA SER A 103 -4.96 -1.54 14.36
C SER A 103 -4.79 -0.17 15.02
N TRP A 104 -5.08 0.90 14.29
CA TRP A 104 -5.09 2.26 14.82
C TRP A 104 -6.55 2.67 15.08
N GLY A 105 -6.87 2.96 16.34
CA GLY A 105 -8.20 3.43 16.78
C GLY A 105 -8.38 4.93 16.65
#